data_AF-A0A3A0UW72-F1
#
_entry.id   AF-A0A3A0UW72-F1
#
_cell.length_a   1.000
_cell.length_b   1.000
_cell.length_c   1.000
_cell.angle_alpha   90.00
_cell.angle_beta   90.00
_cell.angle_gamma   90.00
#
_symmetry.space_group_name_H-M   'P 1'
#
loop_
_entity.id
_entity.type
_entity.pdbx_description
1 polymer ?
#
loop_
_entity_poly.entity_id
_entity_poly.type
_entity_poly.pdbx_seq_one_letter_code
_entity_poly.pdbx_strand_id
1 'polypeptide(L)'
;RHNMKNLDSDYMNMSFDQGNRYSVPYFFGTVGILYNKKAYPNDHFDSWKQLYDKKYNNDVLLVDGAREAIGLALNKLGYSLNDTNSQHLAEAEKTLSHLGPNVKGVVGDEITMMLEQHEANVAVVWRGVAGHMVRGSDEFNYVVPKEGSNLWFDNMVMPKTAQNKAGAYKFMNFLLDEEISKQNTEWVGYATPNKAAREKLPDEVKNDKRFYPTQQDQNRLEVYKDLGKE
;
A
#
# COMPACT_ATOMS: atom_id res chain seq x y z
N ARG A 1 16.76 10.22 -18.69
CA ARG A 1 16.87 8.86 -19.28
C ARG A 1 18.02 8.04 -18.68
N HIS A 2 19.09 8.65 -18.13
CA HIS A 2 20.32 7.91 -17.81
C HIS A 2 20.17 6.78 -16.78
N ASN A 3 19.23 6.86 -15.83
CA ASN A 3 18.98 5.78 -14.86
C ASN A 3 17.59 5.12 -14.94
N MET A 4 16.74 5.49 -15.91
CA MET A 4 15.42 4.86 -16.07
C MET A 4 15.49 3.37 -16.41
N LYS A 5 16.60 2.92 -17.00
CA LYS A 5 16.89 1.50 -17.27
C LYS A 5 16.94 0.63 -16.01
N ASN A 6 17.10 1.25 -14.83
CA ASN A 6 17.18 0.54 -13.56
C ASN A 6 15.78 0.20 -13.01
N LEU A 7 14.72 0.84 -13.52
CA LEU A 7 13.35 0.60 -13.10
C LEU A 7 12.86 -0.75 -13.62
N ASP A 8 12.08 -1.44 -12.80
CA ASP A 8 11.39 -2.66 -13.18
C ASP A 8 10.26 -2.34 -14.17
N SER A 9 10.19 -3.09 -15.27
CA SER A 9 9.17 -2.88 -16.29
C SER A 9 7.76 -3.15 -15.77
N ASP A 10 7.64 -4.02 -14.76
CA ASP A 10 6.36 -4.39 -14.16
C ASP A 10 5.73 -3.21 -13.39
N TYR A 11 6.53 -2.20 -13.03
CA TYR A 11 6.09 -0.99 -12.34
C TYR A 11 6.02 0.24 -13.25
N MET A 12 6.16 0.04 -14.55
CA MET A 12 6.12 1.07 -15.58
C MET A 12 4.83 0.95 -16.41
N ASN A 13 4.51 1.98 -17.18
CA ASN A 13 3.35 2.01 -18.08
C ASN A 13 2.01 1.74 -17.39
N MET A 14 1.84 2.26 -16.17
CA MET A 14 0.61 2.11 -15.39
C MET A 14 -0.55 2.90 -15.98
N SER A 15 -1.78 2.51 -15.64
CA SER A 15 -3.01 3.11 -16.18
C SER A 15 -3.10 4.63 -15.99
N PHE A 16 -2.49 5.18 -14.93
CA PHE A 16 -2.46 6.62 -14.65
C PHE A 16 -1.48 7.42 -15.53
N ASP A 17 -0.46 6.79 -16.12
CA ASP A 17 0.53 7.47 -16.98
C ASP A 17 1.15 6.49 -18.00
N GLN A 18 0.39 6.23 -19.07
CA GLN A 18 0.84 5.37 -20.16
C GLN A 18 2.11 5.95 -20.82
N GLY A 19 3.16 5.11 -20.87
CA GLY A 19 4.49 5.45 -21.36
C GLY A 19 5.34 6.26 -20.39
N ASN A 20 4.92 6.44 -19.13
CA ASN A 20 5.61 7.25 -18.12
C ASN A 20 5.98 8.65 -18.64
N ARG A 21 4.99 9.31 -19.25
CA ARG A 21 5.19 10.59 -19.95
C ARG A 21 5.32 11.75 -18.98
N TYR A 22 4.67 11.68 -17.83
CA TYR A 22 4.57 12.77 -16.87
C TYR A 22 5.17 12.42 -15.50
N SER A 23 5.36 11.14 -15.22
CA SER A 23 5.70 10.62 -13.91
C SER A 23 6.72 9.49 -13.98
N VAL A 24 7.54 9.39 -12.94
CA VAL A 24 8.54 8.33 -12.78
C VAL A 24 8.36 7.68 -11.41
N PRO A 25 8.22 6.35 -11.33
CA PRO A 25 8.07 5.63 -10.07
C PRO A 25 9.18 5.94 -9.07
N TYR A 26 8.79 6.24 -7.82
CA TYR A 26 9.69 6.51 -6.69
C TYR A 26 9.61 5.38 -5.66
N PHE A 27 8.40 5.11 -5.16
CA PHE A 27 8.09 3.97 -4.31
C PHE A 27 6.75 3.37 -4.73
N PHE A 28 6.54 2.12 -4.36
CA PHE A 28 5.25 1.48 -4.46
C PHE A 28 4.96 0.65 -3.21
N GLY A 29 3.71 0.25 -3.07
CA GLY A 29 3.32 -0.65 -2.01
C GLY A 29 1.88 -1.09 -2.13
N THR A 30 1.43 -1.78 -1.08
CA THR A 30 0.06 -2.25 -0.98
C THR A 30 -0.65 -1.64 0.21
N VAL A 31 -1.97 -1.71 0.20
CA VAL A 31 -2.79 -1.61 1.40
C VAL A 31 -3.12 -3.03 1.85
N GLY A 32 -3.23 -3.25 3.16
CA GLY A 32 -3.47 -4.58 3.69
C GLY A 32 -3.76 -4.55 5.18
N ILE A 33 -3.73 -5.73 5.78
CA ILE A 33 -4.08 -5.94 7.18
C ILE A 33 -2.79 -6.19 7.96
N LEU A 34 -2.47 -5.29 8.87
CA LEU A 34 -1.48 -5.47 9.93
C LEU A 34 -2.19 -5.99 11.18
N TYR A 35 -1.68 -7.05 11.79
CA TYR A 35 -2.29 -7.59 13.00
C TYR A 35 -1.26 -8.14 13.99
N ASN A 36 -1.63 -8.13 15.26
CA ASN A 36 -0.88 -8.72 16.36
C ASN A 36 -1.17 -10.24 16.44
N LYS A 37 -0.17 -11.05 16.10
CA LYS A 37 -0.26 -12.52 16.16
C LYS A 37 -0.36 -13.04 17.59
N LYS A 38 0.13 -12.33 18.60
CA LYS A 38 0.03 -12.77 20.00
C LYS A 38 -1.37 -12.54 20.56
N ALA A 39 -2.02 -11.44 20.16
CA ALA A 39 -3.42 -11.19 20.52
C ALA A 39 -4.37 -12.18 19.84
N TYR A 40 -4.08 -12.50 18.57
CA TYR A 40 -4.91 -13.40 17.75
C TYR A 40 -4.11 -14.57 17.15
N PRO A 41 -3.63 -15.52 17.98
CA PRO A 41 -2.70 -16.57 17.55
C PRO A 41 -3.32 -17.62 16.63
N ASN A 42 -4.65 -17.77 16.67
CA ASN A 42 -5.39 -18.76 15.87
C ASN A 42 -6.11 -18.13 14.66
N ASP A 43 -5.94 -16.83 14.44
CA ASP A 43 -6.66 -16.11 13.40
C ASP A 43 -5.81 -15.91 12.14
N HIS A 44 -6.51 -15.83 11.02
CA HIS A 44 -5.91 -15.60 9.71
C HIS A 44 -6.60 -14.43 9.02
N PHE A 45 -5.85 -13.37 8.73
CA PHE A 45 -6.34 -12.16 8.06
C PHE A 45 -6.08 -12.21 6.55
N ASP A 46 -6.37 -13.35 5.92
CA ASP A 46 -6.17 -13.55 4.48
C ASP A 46 -7.27 -12.93 3.60
N SER A 47 -8.27 -12.31 4.22
CA SER A 47 -9.42 -11.70 3.54
C SER A 47 -9.92 -10.46 4.28
N TRP A 48 -10.54 -9.54 3.53
CA TRP A 48 -11.21 -8.36 4.10
C TRP A 48 -12.42 -8.74 4.97
N LYS A 49 -12.98 -9.94 4.79
CA LYS A 49 -14.17 -10.41 5.50
C LYS A 49 -13.91 -10.61 6.99
N GLN A 50 -12.69 -11.00 7.37
CA GLN A 50 -12.34 -11.25 8.76
C GLN A 50 -12.47 -10.01 9.62
N LEU A 51 -12.21 -8.82 9.08
CA LEU A 51 -12.35 -7.55 9.82
C LEU A 51 -13.75 -7.34 10.41
N TYR A 52 -14.76 -8.08 9.94
CA TYR A 52 -16.17 -7.99 10.35
C TYR A 52 -16.57 -9.01 11.42
N ASP A 53 -15.65 -9.87 11.86
CA ASP A 53 -15.92 -10.79 12.96
C ASP A 53 -16.12 -9.99 14.26
N LYS A 54 -17.21 -10.26 14.98
CA LYS A 54 -17.59 -9.55 16.21
C LYS A 54 -16.53 -9.67 17.32
N LYS A 55 -15.64 -10.66 17.25
CA LYS A 55 -14.53 -10.78 18.21
C LYS A 55 -13.54 -9.61 18.14
N TYR A 56 -13.49 -8.88 17.02
CA TYR A 56 -12.67 -7.68 16.84
C TYR A 56 -13.38 -6.38 17.23
N ASN A 57 -14.43 -6.47 18.06
CA ASN A 57 -15.20 -5.31 18.51
C ASN A 57 -14.29 -4.26 19.17
N ASN A 58 -14.32 -3.03 18.65
CA ASN A 58 -13.49 -1.91 19.07
C ASN A 58 -11.97 -2.23 19.11
N ASP A 59 -11.46 -2.91 18.08
CA ASP A 59 -10.06 -3.36 18.02
C ASP A 59 -9.40 -3.23 16.63
N VAL A 60 -10.14 -2.70 15.65
CA VAL A 60 -9.65 -2.43 14.29
C VAL A 60 -9.38 -0.94 14.12
N LEU A 61 -8.19 -0.58 13.65
CA LEU A 61 -7.87 0.75 13.16
C LEU A 61 -7.99 0.80 11.64
N LEU A 62 -8.57 1.87 11.11
CA LEU A 62 -8.58 2.14 9.67
C LEU A 62 -7.69 3.33 9.38
N VAL A 63 -6.92 3.24 8.31
CA VAL A 63 -6.23 4.38 7.75
C VAL A 63 -7.23 5.43 7.27
N ASP A 64 -6.98 6.70 7.59
CA ASP A 64 -7.81 7.84 7.17
C ASP A 64 -7.64 8.13 5.68
N GLY A 65 -8.32 7.33 4.87
CA GLY A 65 -8.31 7.42 3.41
C GLY A 65 -9.65 6.98 2.84
N ALA A 66 -10.32 7.89 2.13
CA ALA A 66 -11.64 7.60 1.55
C ALA A 66 -11.57 6.48 0.51
N ARG A 67 -10.51 6.45 -0.32
CA ARG A 67 -10.31 5.43 -1.35
C ARG A 67 -9.97 4.07 -0.75
N GLU A 68 -9.20 4.05 0.34
CA GLU A 68 -8.85 2.87 1.11
C GLU A 68 -10.09 2.26 1.78
N ALA A 69 -10.87 3.09 2.48
CA ALA A 69 -12.07 2.65 3.18
C ALA A 69 -13.14 2.13 2.20
N ILE A 70 -13.46 2.86 1.14
CA ILE A 70 -14.44 2.38 0.16
C ILE A 70 -13.89 1.18 -0.61
N GLY A 71 -12.60 1.21 -0.98
CA GLY A 71 -11.92 0.15 -1.72
C GLY A 71 -11.94 -1.20 -1.00
N LEU A 72 -11.63 -1.24 0.30
CA LEU A 72 -11.67 -2.50 1.07
C LEU A 72 -13.09 -3.07 1.13
N ALA A 73 -14.12 -2.23 1.22
CA ALA A 73 -15.51 -2.67 1.26
C ALA A 73 -15.97 -3.20 -0.09
N LEU A 74 -15.60 -2.54 -1.19
CA LEU A 74 -15.81 -3.02 -2.55
C LEU A 74 -15.12 -4.36 -2.78
N ASN A 75 -13.83 -4.47 -2.44
CA ASN A 75 -13.09 -5.73 -2.58
C ASN A 75 -13.68 -6.87 -1.74
N LYS A 76 -14.15 -6.59 -0.52
CA LYS A 76 -14.88 -7.59 0.30
C LYS A 76 -16.13 -8.13 -0.41
N LEU A 77 -16.83 -7.28 -1.15
CA LEU A 77 -18.02 -7.65 -1.94
C LEU A 77 -17.66 -8.30 -3.28
N GLY A 78 -16.38 -8.32 -3.66
CA GLY A 78 -15.90 -8.84 -4.94
C GLY A 78 -15.94 -7.82 -6.08
N TYR A 79 -16.16 -6.54 -5.76
CA TYR A 79 -16.11 -5.44 -6.71
C TYR A 79 -14.70 -4.85 -6.83
N SER A 80 -14.47 -4.15 -7.94
CA SER A 80 -13.26 -3.36 -8.15
C SER A 80 -13.18 -2.22 -7.14
N LEU A 81 -11.99 -1.88 -6.65
CA LEU A 81 -11.78 -0.67 -5.82
C LEU A 81 -11.88 0.65 -6.63
N ASN A 82 -12.12 0.53 -7.94
CA ASN A 82 -12.40 1.61 -8.87
C ASN A 82 -13.84 1.57 -9.40
N ASP A 83 -14.74 0.82 -8.74
CA ASP A 83 -16.14 0.76 -9.15
C ASP A 83 -16.79 2.15 -9.04
N THR A 84 -17.61 2.49 -10.04
CA THR A 84 -18.36 3.76 -10.13
C THR A 84 -19.87 3.51 -10.18
N ASN A 85 -20.31 2.26 -10.08
CA ASN A 85 -21.73 1.92 -10.02
C ASN A 85 -22.31 2.35 -8.67
N SER A 86 -23.26 3.28 -8.72
CA SER A 86 -23.96 3.81 -7.54
C SER A 86 -24.57 2.75 -6.62
N GLN A 87 -25.06 1.62 -7.16
CA GLN A 87 -25.60 0.52 -6.35
C GLN A 87 -24.50 -0.21 -5.60
N HIS A 88 -23.39 -0.52 -6.26
CA HIS A 88 -22.23 -1.16 -5.61
C HIS A 88 -21.62 -0.24 -4.54
N LEU A 89 -21.59 1.08 -4.79
CA LEU A 89 -21.13 2.06 -3.82
C LEU A 89 -22.05 2.15 -2.60
N ALA A 90 -23.37 2.11 -2.78
CA ALA A 90 -24.32 2.06 -1.66
C ALA A 90 -24.20 0.75 -0.85
N GLU A 91 -23.93 -0.37 -1.51
CA GLU A 91 -23.64 -1.65 -0.84
C GLU A 91 -22.31 -1.60 -0.07
N ALA A 92 -21.29 -0.94 -0.61
CA ALA A 92 -20.02 -0.71 0.05
C ALA A 92 -20.17 0.17 1.30
N GLU A 93 -20.95 1.25 1.22
CA GLU A 93 -21.29 2.11 2.37
C GLU A 93 -21.99 1.33 3.49
N LYS A 94 -23.02 0.54 3.14
CA LYS A 94 -23.71 -0.34 4.10
C LYS A 94 -22.75 -1.37 4.69
N THR A 95 -21.85 -1.90 3.86
CA THR A 95 -20.80 -2.81 4.32
C THR A 95 -19.90 -2.11 5.34
N LEU A 96 -19.37 -0.92 5.06
CA LEU A 96 -18.58 -0.14 6.03
C LEU A 96 -19.33 0.15 7.33
N SER A 97 -20.63 0.45 7.25
CA SER A 97 -21.45 0.67 8.45
C SER A 97 -21.49 -0.57 9.35
N HIS A 98 -21.52 -1.77 8.78
CA HIS A 98 -21.41 -3.02 9.55
C HIS A 98 -20.02 -3.28 10.13
N LEU A 99 -18.97 -2.68 9.55
CA LEU A 99 -17.62 -2.73 10.13
C LEU A 99 -17.51 -1.84 11.37
N GLY A 100 -18.31 -0.77 11.44
CA GLY A 100 -18.27 0.27 12.47
C GLY A 100 -18.06 -0.22 13.91
N PRO A 101 -18.80 -1.22 14.43
CA PRO A 101 -18.60 -1.73 15.79
C PRO A 101 -17.19 -2.28 16.08
N ASN A 102 -16.49 -2.75 15.05
CA ASN A 102 -15.11 -3.23 15.17
C ASN A 102 -14.08 -2.09 15.07
N VAL A 103 -14.45 -0.95 14.50
CA VAL A 103 -13.55 0.19 14.30
C VAL A 103 -13.36 0.96 15.61
N LYS A 104 -12.13 0.93 16.12
CA LYS A 104 -11.71 1.77 17.27
C LYS A 104 -11.40 3.20 16.85
N GLY A 105 -10.83 3.37 15.65
CA GLY A 105 -10.44 4.69 15.16
C GLY A 105 -10.15 4.69 13.67
N VAL A 106 -10.35 5.85 13.06
CA VAL A 106 -9.92 6.19 11.70
C VAL A 106 -8.83 7.23 11.86
N VAL A 107 -7.57 6.85 11.61
CA VAL A 107 -6.38 7.66 11.94
C VAL A 107 -5.30 7.51 10.86
N GLY A 108 -4.31 8.40 10.84
CA GLY A 108 -3.25 8.41 9.82
C GLY A 108 -2.01 7.67 10.29
N ASP A 109 -0.93 8.41 10.48
CA ASP A 109 0.37 7.86 10.88
C ASP A 109 0.37 7.31 12.32
N GLU A 110 -0.60 7.72 13.14
CA GLU A 110 -0.77 7.32 14.54
C GLU A 110 -1.05 5.81 14.70
N ILE A 111 -1.48 5.11 13.64
CA ILE A 111 -1.77 3.66 13.66
C ILE A 111 -0.61 2.88 14.31
N THR A 112 0.62 3.20 13.93
CA THR A 112 1.82 2.47 14.40
C THR A 112 1.95 2.58 15.92
N MET A 113 1.82 3.79 16.45
CA MET A 113 1.93 4.07 17.88
C MET A 113 0.82 3.36 18.66
N MET A 114 -0.42 3.42 18.17
CA MET A 114 -1.56 2.77 18.84
C MET A 114 -1.43 1.24 18.88
N LEU A 115 -0.91 0.63 17.82
CA LEU A 115 -0.65 -0.82 17.79
C LEU A 115 0.51 -1.21 18.72
N GLU A 116 1.59 -0.43 18.75
CA GLU A 116 2.73 -0.66 19.66
C GLU A 116 2.35 -0.52 21.13
N GLN A 117 1.38 0.36 21.44
CA GLN A 117 0.82 0.54 22.78
C GLN A 117 -0.30 -0.46 23.11
N HIS A 118 -0.61 -1.39 22.20
CA HIS A 118 -1.70 -2.36 22.32
C HIS A 118 -3.08 -1.73 22.55
N GLU A 119 -3.28 -0.49 22.07
CA GLU A 119 -4.62 0.13 22.08
C GLU A 119 -5.53 -0.55 21.07
N ALA A 120 -4.99 -1.08 19.99
CA ALA A 120 -5.67 -1.94 19.04
C ALA A 120 -4.74 -3.09 18.62
N ASN A 121 -5.29 -4.15 18.04
CA ASN A 121 -4.49 -5.29 17.59
C ASN A 121 -4.62 -5.59 16.10
N VAL A 122 -5.49 -4.87 15.38
CA VAL A 122 -5.68 -5.01 13.93
C VAL A 122 -5.71 -3.62 13.31
N ALA A 123 -5.07 -3.46 12.15
CA ALA A 123 -5.14 -2.24 11.38
C ALA A 123 -5.21 -2.50 9.87
N VAL A 124 -6.00 -1.70 9.16
CA VAL A 124 -5.90 -1.54 7.72
C VAL A 124 -4.97 -0.38 7.44
N VAL A 125 -3.82 -0.65 6.83
CA VAL A 125 -2.73 0.34 6.71
C VAL A 125 -1.90 0.10 5.46
N TRP A 126 -1.16 1.12 5.03
CA TRP A 126 -0.13 0.95 4.02
C TRP A 126 1.00 0.07 4.53
N ARG A 127 1.44 -0.80 3.65
CA ARG A 127 2.50 -1.75 3.87
C ARG A 127 3.81 -1.16 4.43
N GLY A 128 4.26 0.01 3.97
CA GLY A 128 5.52 0.58 4.46
C GLY A 128 5.44 1.05 5.91
N VAL A 129 4.28 1.55 6.35
CA VAL A 129 4.00 1.83 7.78
C VAL A 129 4.09 0.53 8.58
N ALA A 130 3.46 -0.56 8.10
CA ALA A 130 3.55 -1.87 8.73
C ALA A 130 4.98 -2.45 8.74
N GLY A 131 5.81 -2.07 7.77
CA GLY A 131 7.16 -2.59 7.58
C GLY A 131 8.11 -2.30 8.75
N HIS A 132 7.91 -1.22 9.49
CA HIS A 132 8.68 -0.96 10.71
C HIS A 132 8.34 -2.00 11.79
N MET A 133 7.05 -2.17 12.09
CA MET A 133 6.59 -3.08 13.15
C MET A 133 6.91 -4.55 12.86
N VAL A 134 6.73 -4.97 11.61
CA VAL A 134 7.00 -6.37 11.18
C VAL A 134 8.50 -6.69 11.19
N ARG A 135 9.39 -5.71 10.94
CA ARG A 135 10.84 -5.91 11.03
C ARG A 135 11.35 -5.81 12.48
N GLY A 136 10.72 -4.98 13.30
CA GLY A 136 11.12 -4.75 14.69
C GLY A 136 10.65 -5.83 15.66
N SER A 137 9.65 -6.64 15.29
CA SER A 137 9.06 -7.63 16.19
C SER A 137 8.41 -8.80 15.46
N ASP A 138 8.60 -10.01 16.01
CA ASP A 138 7.88 -11.22 15.59
C ASP A 138 6.42 -11.24 16.05
N GLU A 139 5.96 -10.21 16.75
CA GLU A 139 4.58 -10.09 17.23
C GLU A 139 3.61 -9.75 16.10
N PHE A 140 4.03 -8.93 15.14
CA PHE A 140 3.16 -8.42 14.10
C PHE A 140 3.33 -9.17 12.79
N ASN A 141 2.26 -9.21 12.01
CA ASN A 141 2.33 -9.67 10.64
C ASN A 141 1.44 -8.82 9.75
N TYR A 142 1.82 -8.72 8.48
CA TYR A 142 1.10 -7.99 7.46
C TYR A 142 0.67 -8.92 6.34
N VAL A 143 -0.59 -8.82 5.93
CA VAL A 143 -1.20 -9.66 4.90
C VAL A 143 -1.92 -8.79 3.88
N VAL A 144 -1.76 -9.15 2.61
CA VAL A 144 -2.52 -8.56 1.50
C VAL A 144 -3.70 -9.47 1.17
N PRO A 145 -4.96 -9.05 1.42
CA PRO A 145 -6.14 -9.90 1.30
C PRO A 145 -6.35 -10.53 -0.09
N LYS A 146 -6.80 -11.79 -0.11
CA LYS A 146 -6.87 -12.64 -1.33
C LYS A 146 -7.90 -12.16 -2.36
N GLU A 147 -8.93 -11.44 -1.94
CA GLU A 147 -9.90 -10.82 -2.86
C GLU A 147 -9.27 -9.79 -3.80
N GLY A 148 -8.14 -9.23 -3.39
CA GLY A 148 -7.53 -8.07 -4.02
C GLY A 148 -7.36 -6.94 -3.04
N SER A 149 -6.53 -5.98 -3.42
CA SER A 149 -6.25 -4.79 -2.63
C SER A 149 -5.69 -3.70 -3.54
N ASN A 150 -5.40 -2.55 -2.97
CA ASN A 150 -4.72 -1.48 -3.66
C ASN A 150 -3.22 -1.77 -3.85
N LEU A 151 -2.74 -1.54 -5.06
CA LEU A 151 -1.33 -1.30 -5.40
C LEU A 151 -1.18 0.20 -5.68
N TRP A 152 -0.43 0.91 -4.86
CA TRP A 152 -0.22 2.35 -5.02
C TRP A 152 1.21 2.63 -5.49
N PHE A 153 1.37 3.78 -6.14
CA PHE A 153 2.64 4.29 -6.62
C PHE A 153 2.78 5.76 -6.25
N ASP A 154 3.84 6.07 -5.52
CA ASP A 154 4.33 7.44 -5.43
C ASP A 154 5.29 7.67 -6.59
N ASN A 155 5.01 8.71 -7.36
CA ASN A 155 5.78 9.03 -8.55
C ASN A 155 6.35 10.44 -8.46
N MET A 156 7.61 10.59 -8.86
CA MET A 156 8.20 11.89 -9.09
C MET A 156 7.59 12.52 -10.34
N VAL A 157 7.09 13.74 -10.21
CA VAL A 157 6.54 14.54 -11.30
C VAL A 157 7.23 15.91 -11.36
N MET A 158 7.20 16.54 -12.53
CA MET A 158 7.64 17.94 -12.69
C MET A 158 6.41 18.84 -12.85
N PRO A 159 6.05 19.64 -11.84
CA PRO A 159 4.92 20.56 -11.96
C PRO A 159 5.12 21.56 -13.11
N LYS A 160 4.01 22.02 -13.71
CA LYS A 160 4.05 23.06 -14.76
C LYS A 160 4.70 24.36 -14.27
N THR A 161 4.66 24.61 -12.96
CA THR A 161 5.23 25.79 -12.29
C THR A 161 6.73 25.67 -12.00
N ALA A 162 7.37 24.54 -12.32
CA ALA A 162 8.79 24.33 -12.03
C ALA A 162 9.69 25.31 -12.81
N GLN A 163 10.43 26.13 -12.07
CA GLN A 163 11.35 27.13 -12.64
C GLN A 163 12.73 26.53 -12.97
N ASN A 164 13.18 25.52 -12.21
CA ASN A 164 14.47 24.87 -12.41
C ASN A 164 14.32 23.44 -12.95
N LYS A 165 13.96 23.31 -14.24
CA LYS A 165 13.75 22.01 -14.89
C LYS A 165 15.01 21.15 -14.96
N ALA A 166 16.16 21.77 -15.23
CA ALA A 166 17.43 21.06 -15.31
C ALA A 166 17.82 20.43 -13.97
N GLY A 167 17.65 21.17 -12.87
CA GLY A 167 17.86 20.66 -11.52
C GLY A 167 16.91 19.52 -11.17
N ALA A 168 15.62 19.66 -11.51
CA ALA A 168 14.63 18.60 -11.29
C ALA A 168 15.00 17.30 -12.03
N TYR A 169 15.41 17.37 -13.30
CA TYR A 169 15.88 16.17 -14.01
C TYR A 169 17.14 15.54 -13.40
N LYS A 170 18.09 16.36 -12.91
CA LYS A 170 19.27 15.85 -12.19
C LYS A 170 18.87 15.15 -10.89
N PHE A 171 17.95 15.74 -10.12
CA PHE A 171 17.45 15.16 -8.88
C PHE A 171 16.72 13.83 -9.12
N MET A 172 15.81 13.79 -10.10
CA MET A 172 15.15 12.53 -10.49
C MET A 172 16.17 11.47 -10.92
N ASN A 173 17.18 11.85 -11.73
CA ASN A 173 18.19 10.89 -12.17
C ASN A 173 19.08 10.39 -11.01
N PHE A 174 19.37 11.25 -10.02
CA PHE A 174 20.08 10.89 -8.80
C PHE A 174 19.29 9.86 -7.99
N LEU A 175 17.98 10.07 -7.77
CA LEU A 175 17.14 9.13 -7.02
C LEU A 175 16.93 7.78 -7.73
N LEU A 176 17.09 7.74 -9.06
CA LEU A 176 17.03 6.52 -9.85
C LEU A 176 18.36 5.74 -9.90
N ASP A 177 19.42 6.28 -9.34
CA ASP A 177 20.67 5.54 -9.18
C ASP A 177 20.45 4.32 -8.26
N GLU A 178 21.13 3.21 -8.54
CA GLU A 178 20.90 1.95 -7.81
C GLU A 178 21.33 2.04 -6.33
N GLU A 179 22.45 2.71 -6.02
CA GLU A 179 22.93 2.83 -4.65
C GLU A 179 22.11 3.83 -3.86
N ILE A 180 21.72 4.94 -4.51
CA ILE A 180 20.87 5.96 -3.88
C ILE A 180 19.48 5.41 -3.60
N SER A 181 18.87 4.71 -4.57
CA SER A 181 17.56 4.11 -4.40
C SER A 181 17.59 3.01 -3.34
N LYS A 182 18.67 2.22 -3.26
CA LYS A 182 18.88 1.23 -2.20
C LYS A 182 18.95 1.91 -0.82
N GLN A 183 19.81 2.91 -0.66
CA GLN A 183 19.95 3.64 0.60
C GLN A 183 18.62 4.23 1.06
N ASN A 184 17.88 4.83 0.13
CA ASN A 184 16.57 5.41 0.41
C ASN A 184 15.55 4.33 0.82
N THR A 185 15.60 3.16 0.18
CA THR A 185 14.75 2.00 0.52
C THR A 185 15.06 1.46 1.91
N GLU A 186 16.32 1.33 2.27
CA GLU A 186 16.74 0.84 3.59
C GLU A 186 16.32 1.81 4.69
N TRP A 187 16.46 3.12 4.45
CA TRP A 187 16.08 4.16 5.40
C TRP A 187 14.57 4.24 5.61
N VAL A 188 13.78 4.32 4.54
CA VAL A 188 12.33 4.54 4.64
C VAL A 188 11.55 3.23 4.83
N GLY A 189 11.98 2.13 4.21
CA GLY A 189 11.33 0.81 4.33
C GLY A 189 10.22 0.51 3.31
N TYR A 190 9.97 1.39 2.34
CA TYR A 190 9.05 1.10 1.23
C TYR A 190 9.70 0.27 0.12
N ALA A 191 8.89 -0.36 -0.73
CA ALA A 191 9.40 -1.19 -1.82
C ALA A 191 9.86 -0.30 -2.99
N THR A 192 11.08 -0.51 -3.47
CA THR A 192 11.62 0.28 -4.59
C THR A 192 11.21 -0.31 -5.94
N PRO A 193 10.73 0.52 -6.89
CA PRO A 193 10.53 0.09 -8.27
C PRO A 193 11.85 -0.03 -9.04
N ASN A 194 12.99 0.33 -8.44
CA ASN A 194 14.31 0.17 -9.02
C ASN A 194 14.81 -1.27 -8.84
N LYS A 195 14.74 -2.06 -9.91
CA LYS A 195 15.15 -3.46 -9.92
C LYS A 195 16.64 -3.63 -9.58
N ALA A 196 17.50 -2.76 -10.10
CA ALA A 196 18.93 -2.82 -9.82
C ALA A 196 19.22 -2.57 -8.32
N ALA A 197 18.52 -1.63 -7.69
CA ALA A 197 18.60 -1.39 -6.26
C ALA A 197 18.05 -2.57 -5.45
N ARG A 198 16.91 -3.12 -5.86
CA ARG A 198 16.28 -4.28 -5.21
C ARG A 198 17.23 -5.47 -5.14
N GLU A 199 17.97 -5.77 -6.20
CA GLU A 199 18.91 -6.90 -6.22
C GLU A 199 20.04 -6.78 -5.19
N LYS A 200 20.34 -5.55 -4.75
CA LYS A 200 21.37 -5.23 -3.74
C LYS A 200 20.84 -5.18 -2.31
N LEU A 201 19.52 -5.31 -2.11
CA LEU A 201 18.93 -5.40 -0.77
C LEU A 201 19.19 -6.80 -0.17
N PRO A 202 19.15 -6.93 1.17
CA PRO A 202 19.22 -8.23 1.83
C PRO A 202 18.15 -9.20 1.33
N ASP A 203 18.47 -10.50 1.30
CA ASP A 203 17.60 -11.56 0.74
C ASP A 203 16.24 -11.60 1.43
N GLU A 204 16.21 -11.39 2.73
CA GLU A 204 15.00 -11.33 3.55
C GLU A 204 14.10 -10.14 3.20
N VAL A 205 14.62 -9.08 2.58
CA VAL A 205 13.83 -7.94 2.12
C VAL A 205 13.44 -8.11 0.66
N LYS A 206 14.40 -8.43 -0.24
CA LYS A 206 14.11 -8.49 -1.69
C LYS A 206 13.24 -9.68 -2.09
N ASN A 207 13.22 -10.76 -1.30
CA ASN A 207 12.41 -11.96 -1.54
C ASN A 207 11.11 -11.99 -0.71
N ASP A 208 10.89 -11.03 0.18
CA ASP A 208 9.65 -10.97 0.95
C ASP A 208 8.49 -10.59 0.03
N LYS A 209 7.58 -11.53 -0.21
CA LYS A 209 6.39 -11.33 -1.05
C LYS A 209 5.41 -10.29 -0.50
N ARG A 210 5.52 -9.96 0.79
CA ARG A 210 4.81 -8.84 1.39
C ARG A 210 5.37 -7.52 0.87
N PHE A 211 6.68 -7.42 0.60
CA PHE A 211 7.40 -6.29 -0.04
C PHE A 211 7.24 -6.27 -1.54
N TYR A 212 7.49 -7.40 -2.17
CA TYR A 212 7.54 -7.52 -3.61
C TYR A 212 6.55 -8.59 -4.06
N PRO A 213 5.26 -8.25 -4.22
CA PRO A 213 4.24 -9.19 -4.63
C PRO A 213 4.61 -9.85 -5.96
N THR A 214 4.31 -11.14 -6.09
CA THR A 214 4.55 -11.88 -7.34
C THR A 214 3.65 -11.33 -8.46
N GLN A 215 3.94 -11.65 -9.72
CA GLN A 215 3.07 -11.25 -10.83
C GLN A 215 1.61 -11.75 -10.64
N GLN A 216 1.45 -12.95 -10.09
CA GLN A 216 0.13 -13.49 -9.76
C GLN A 216 -0.56 -12.66 -8.67
N ASP A 217 0.18 -12.21 -7.65
CA ASP A 217 -0.35 -11.31 -6.63
C ASP A 217 -0.70 -9.94 -7.24
N GLN A 218 0.11 -9.40 -8.15
CA GLN A 218 -0.16 -8.12 -8.78
C GLN A 218 -1.42 -8.16 -9.65
N ASN A 219 -1.75 -9.29 -10.29
CA ASN A 219 -2.96 -9.42 -11.11
C ASN A 219 -4.28 -9.30 -10.32
N ARG A 220 -4.25 -9.50 -9.01
CA ARG A 220 -5.41 -9.25 -8.12
C ARG A 220 -5.38 -7.88 -7.46
N LEU A 221 -4.32 -7.10 -7.66
CA LEU A 221 -4.22 -5.75 -7.12
C LEU A 221 -4.65 -4.72 -8.15
N GLU A 222 -5.20 -3.62 -7.68
CA GLU A 222 -5.63 -2.54 -8.54
C GLU A 222 -5.00 -1.22 -8.10
N VAL A 223 -4.52 -0.46 -9.09
CA VAL A 223 -4.12 0.93 -8.86
C VAL A 223 -5.36 1.80 -8.85
N TYR A 224 -5.43 2.75 -7.92
CA TYR A 224 -6.49 3.74 -7.92
C TYR A 224 -6.49 4.50 -9.25
N LYS A 225 -7.65 4.55 -9.89
CA LYS A 225 -7.94 5.40 -11.03
C LYS A 225 -8.45 6.74 -10.54
N ASP A 226 -8.16 7.78 -11.30
CA ASP A 226 -8.94 9.01 -11.23
C ASP A 226 -10.36 8.69 -11.70
N LEU A 227 -11.34 8.85 -10.80
CA LEU A 227 -12.74 8.55 -11.08
C LEU A 227 -13.49 9.75 -11.65
N GLY A 228 -12.81 10.89 -11.81
CA GLY A 228 -13.42 12.17 -12.17
C GLY A 228 -13.70 13.04 -10.94
N LYS A 229 -14.19 14.25 -11.20
CA LYS A 229 -14.58 15.21 -10.16
C LYS A 229 -15.97 14.94 -9.58
N GLU A 230 -16.77 14.13 -10.27
CA GLU A 230 -18.15 13.78 -9.95
C GLU A 230 -18.36 12.28 -10.16
#